data_AF-A0A9D5BAI7-F1
#
_entry.id   AF-A0A9D5BAI7-F1
#
_cell.length_a   1.000
_cell.length_b   1.000
_cell.length_c   1.000
_cell.angle_alpha   90.00
_cell.angle_beta   90.00
_cell.angle_gamma   90.00
#
_symmetry.space_group_name_H-M   'P 1'
#
loop_
_entity.id
_entity.type
_entity.pdbx_description
1 polymer ?
#
loop_
_entity_poly.entity_id
_entity_poly.type
_entity_poly.pdbx_seq_one_letter_code
_entity_poly.pdbx_strand_id
1 'polypeptide(L)'
;MVTENNSNRVGLILSSTNSIRVFLSGASNDPTLSSQLRQTSSELLIQSEIPYEPLRAVWISSDPSTRPELIRLLSGTGFVFSSPKPREKSEELKARLKKLEDLAERKAYKELVKDIAPKEDVQEPFSSYKDQLGFG
;
A
#
# COMPACT_ATOMS: atom_id res chain seq x y z
N MET A 1 2.45 -7.12 15.42
CA MET A 1 3.42 -6.74 14.37
C MET A 1 2.94 -5.44 13.76
N VAL A 2 3.66 -4.35 14.05
CA VAL A 2 3.28 -2.99 13.65
C VAL A 2 3.70 -2.80 12.20
N THR A 3 2.74 -2.69 11.29
CA THR A 3 2.99 -2.21 9.92
C THR A 3 3.22 -0.71 10.00
N GLU A 4 4.49 -0.31 10.00
CA GLU A 4 4.87 1.09 9.95
C GLU A 4 4.28 1.75 8.69
N ASN A 5 3.59 2.87 8.91
CA ASN A 5 3.03 3.73 7.88
C ASN A 5 4.19 4.35 7.07
N ASN A 6 4.57 3.70 5.96
CA ASN A 6 5.55 4.20 4.98
C ASN A 6 5.05 5.41 4.16
N SER A 7 4.07 6.18 4.67
CA SER A 7 3.29 7.17 3.91
C SER A 7 3.99 8.50 3.63
N ASN A 8 5.23 8.70 4.09
CA ASN A 8 5.97 9.97 3.93
C ASN A 8 7.33 9.84 3.24
N ARG A 9 7.63 8.70 2.60
CA ARG A 9 8.86 8.58 1.82
C ARG A 9 8.63 9.14 0.42
N VAL A 10 9.06 10.37 0.19
CA VAL A 10 8.99 11.02 -1.13
C VAL A 10 10.27 10.68 -1.89
N GLY A 11 10.14 9.93 -2.98
CA GLY A 11 11.25 9.66 -3.90
C GLY A 11 11.53 8.19 -4.14
N LEU A 12 12.57 7.94 -4.95
CA LEU A 12 12.99 6.60 -5.35
C LEU A 12 13.81 5.94 -4.24
N ILE A 13 13.44 4.72 -3.85
CA ILE A 13 14.12 3.95 -2.81
C ILE A 13 14.72 2.70 -3.43
N LEU A 14 15.97 2.43 -3.07
CA LEU A 14 16.75 1.29 -3.55
C LEU A 14 16.98 0.29 -2.42
N SER A 15 17.01 -1.00 -2.76
CA SER A 15 17.52 -2.01 -1.85
C SER A 15 19.05 -1.88 -1.71
N SER A 16 19.57 -2.03 -0.50
CA SER A 16 21.01 -1.97 -0.25
C SER A 16 21.74 -3.20 -0.78
N THR A 17 22.47 -3.02 -1.88
CA THR A 17 23.33 -4.04 -2.51
C THR A 17 24.79 -3.88 -2.07
N ASN A 18 25.59 -4.95 -2.16
CA ASN A 18 27.01 -4.93 -1.80
C ASN A 18 27.81 -3.84 -2.56
N SER A 19 27.53 -3.61 -3.84
CA SER A 19 28.16 -2.54 -4.64
C SER A 19 27.97 -1.16 -4.02
N ILE A 20 26.73 -0.86 -3.59
CA ILE A 20 26.39 0.39 -2.92
C ILE A 20 27.08 0.48 -1.56
N ARG A 21 27.10 -0.61 -0.78
CA ARG A 21 27.76 -0.62 0.54
C ARG A 21 29.27 -0.35 0.43
N VAL A 22 29.95 -0.99 -0.53
CA VAL A 22 31.38 -0.75 -0.78
C VAL A 22 31.62 0.70 -1.18
N PHE A 23 30.80 1.23 -2.11
CA PHE A 23 30.90 2.63 -2.52
C PHE A 23 30.70 3.61 -1.35
N LEU A 24 29.64 3.43 -0.55
CA LEU A 24 29.35 4.28 0.60
C LEU A 24 30.43 4.19 1.69
N SER A 25 31.03 3.01 1.90
CA SER A 25 32.14 2.82 2.84
C SER A 25 33.43 3.52 2.39
N GLY A 26 33.66 3.61 1.07
CA GLY A 26 34.74 4.42 0.52
C GLY A 26 34.44 5.91 0.69
N ALA A 27 33.23 6.34 0.32
CA ALA A 27 32.79 7.72 0.40
C ALA A 27 32.78 8.28 1.83
N SER A 28 32.46 7.46 2.84
CA SER A 28 32.50 7.90 4.25
C SER A 28 33.92 8.23 4.73
N ASN A 29 34.94 7.63 4.13
CA ASN A 29 36.36 7.82 4.49
C ASN A 29 37.09 8.77 3.55
N ASP A 30 36.42 9.27 2.50
CA ASP A 30 37.05 10.09 1.47
C ASP A 30 37.26 11.54 1.97
N PRO A 31 38.51 12.02 2.08
CA PRO A 31 38.80 13.38 2.56
C PRO A 31 38.34 14.46 1.56
N THR A 32 38.17 14.12 0.28
CA THR A 32 37.78 15.07 -0.77
C THR A 32 36.30 15.45 -0.72
N LEU A 33 35.46 14.59 -0.14
CA LEU A 33 34.05 14.85 0.05
C LEU A 33 33.80 15.81 1.22
N SER A 34 32.69 16.55 1.15
CA SER A 34 32.27 17.41 2.25
C SER A 34 31.96 16.58 3.51
N SER A 35 32.14 17.19 4.68
CA SER A 35 31.85 16.53 5.97
C SER A 35 30.40 16.04 6.07
N GLN A 36 29.45 16.80 5.52
CA GLN A 36 28.04 16.42 5.46
C GLN A 36 27.83 15.16 4.61
N LEU A 37 28.42 15.09 3.41
CA LEU A 37 28.25 13.93 2.53
C LEU A 37 28.93 12.67 3.07
N ARG A 38 30.06 12.81 3.77
CA ARG A 38 30.68 11.69 4.50
C ARG A 38 29.75 11.15 5.58
N GLN A 39 29.14 12.04 6.36
CA GLN A 39 28.20 11.67 7.41
C GLN A 39 26.96 10.99 6.82
N THR A 40 26.37 11.56 5.76
CA THR A 40 25.26 10.95 5.02
C THR A 40 25.65 9.56 4.49
N SER A 41 26.86 9.38 3.98
CA SER A 41 27.33 8.06 3.51
C SER A 41 27.38 7.02 4.63
N SER A 42 27.85 7.40 5.82
CA SER A 42 27.86 6.54 7.01
C SER A 42 26.44 6.17 7.47
N GLU A 43 25.52 7.13 7.44
CA GLU A 43 24.11 6.90 7.80
C GLU A 43 23.41 5.96 6.82
N LEU A 44 23.61 6.16 5.51
CA LEU A 44 23.05 5.30 4.46
C LEU A 44 23.61 3.87 4.51
N LEU A 45 24.84 3.67 5.00
CA LEU A 45 25.47 2.36 5.11
C LEU A 45 24.76 1.45 6.11
N ILE A 46 24.19 2.02 7.17
CA ILE A 46 23.45 1.28 8.21
C ILE A 46 22.08 0.82 7.68
N GLN A 47 21.51 1.53 6.71
CA GLN A 47 20.16 1.27 6.20
C GLN A 47 20.12 0.07 5.22
N SER A 48 19.05 -0.71 5.28
CA SER A 48 18.74 -1.76 4.29
C SER A 48 18.05 -1.21 3.03
N GLU A 49 17.37 -0.09 3.17
CA GLU A 49 16.64 0.63 2.12
C GLU A 49 17.19 2.05 2.03
N ILE A 50 17.66 2.44 0.85
CA ILE A 50 18.48 3.64 0.67
C ILE A 50 17.72 4.61 -0.25
N PRO A 51 17.45 5.86 0.17
CA PRO A 51 16.90 6.87 -0.72
C PRO A 51 17.90 7.23 -1.82
N TYR A 52 17.43 7.28 -3.06
CA TYR A 52 18.26 7.51 -4.24
C TYR A 52 18.87 8.92 -4.27
N GLU A 53 18.15 9.93 -3.76
CA GLU A 53 18.57 11.33 -3.85
C GLU A 53 19.85 11.62 -3.04
N PRO A 54 19.96 11.21 -1.76
CA PRO A 54 21.21 11.29 -1.01
C PRO A 54 22.34 10.45 -1.62
N LEU A 55 22.04 9.24 -2.09
CA LEU A 55 23.03 8.38 -2.77
C LEU A 55 23.59 9.05 -4.03
N ARG A 56 22.71 9.68 -4.82
CA ARG A 56 23.08 10.41 -6.04
C ARG A 56 23.91 11.64 -5.71
N ALA A 57 23.59 12.37 -4.65
CA ALA A 57 24.37 13.54 -4.22
C ALA A 57 25.81 13.15 -3.85
N VAL A 58 25.99 12.05 -3.12
CA VAL A 58 27.31 11.48 -2.83
C VAL A 58 28.02 11.08 -4.13
N TRP A 59 27.34 10.32 -5.01
CA TRP A 59 27.91 9.89 -6.28
C TRP A 59 28.33 11.06 -7.19
N ILE A 60 27.55 12.13 -7.30
CA ILE A 60 27.88 13.33 -8.08
C ILE A 60 29.08 14.07 -7.50
N SER A 61 29.31 13.98 -6.20
CA SER A 61 30.37 14.71 -5.51
C SER A 61 31.69 13.93 -5.44
N SER A 62 31.67 12.61 -5.65
CA SER A 62 32.89 11.78 -5.68
C SER A 62 33.81 12.15 -6.84
N ASP A 63 35.12 11.96 -6.71
CA ASP A 63 36.06 12.27 -7.81
C ASP A 63 35.74 11.48 -9.10
N PRO A 64 35.57 12.13 -10.27
CA PRO A 64 35.22 11.45 -11.53
C PRO A 64 36.19 10.35 -11.97
N SER A 65 37.46 10.41 -11.56
CA SER A 65 38.48 9.45 -11.96
C SER A 65 38.38 8.12 -11.18
N THR A 66 37.88 8.18 -9.94
CA THR A 66 37.71 7.03 -9.04
C THR A 66 36.25 6.58 -8.92
N ARG A 67 35.32 7.36 -9.46
CA ARG A 67 33.88 7.12 -9.38
C ARG A 67 33.46 5.87 -10.18
N PRO A 68 32.71 4.94 -9.58
CA PRO A 68 32.14 3.81 -10.32
C PRO A 68 31.05 4.28 -11.28
N GLU A 69 30.91 3.62 -12.43
CA GLU A 69 29.79 3.85 -13.35
C GLU A 69 28.46 3.64 -12.63
N LEU A 70 27.53 4.59 -12.79
CA LEU A 70 26.25 4.57 -12.08
C LEU A 70 25.44 3.30 -12.39
N ILE A 71 25.43 2.88 -13.66
CA ILE A 71 24.71 1.67 -14.10
C ILE A 71 25.27 0.44 -13.39
N ARG A 72 26.61 0.34 -13.28
CA ARG A 72 27.27 -0.76 -12.59
C ARG A 72 27.03 -0.72 -11.08
N LEU A 73 27.02 0.47 -10.49
CA LEU A 73 26.72 0.66 -9.06
C LEU A 73 25.31 0.19 -8.71
N LEU A 74 24.33 0.53 -9.56
CA LEU A 74 22.93 0.17 -9.42
C LEU A 74 22.56 -1.20 -10.02
N SER A 75 23.53 -1.93 -10.55
CA SER A 75 23.29 -3.24 -11.13
C SER A 75 22.84 -4.22 -10.04
N GLY A 76 21.70 -4.88 -10.26
CA GLY A 76 21.12 -5.83 -9.32
C GLY A 76 20.45 -5.20 -8.10
N THR A 77 20.25 -3.88 -8.08
CA THR A 77 19.43 -3.23 -7.03
C THR A 77 17.95 -3.37 -7.34
N GLY A 78 17.15 -3.75 -6.35
CA GLY A 78 15.69 -3.69 -6.41
C GLY A 78 15.17 -2.31 -6.05
N PHE A 79 14.05 -1.93 -6.67
CA PHE A 79 13.31 -0.72 -6.28
C PHE A 79 12.25 -1.08 -5.25
N VAL A 80 12.23 -0.35 -4.13
CA VAL A 80 11.23 -0.53 -3.09
C VAL A 80 10.10 0.44 -3.36
N PHE A 81 9.01 -0.08 -3.94
CA PHE A 81 7.79 0.70 -4.17
C PHE A 81 6.82 0.47 -3.01
N SER A 82 6.33 1.56 -2.42
CA SER A 82 5.18 1.48 -1.53
C SER A 82 3.91 1.25 -2.34
N SER A 83 3.02 0.41 -1.83
CA SER A 83 1.71 0.24 -2.43
C SER A 83 1.01 1.60 -2.50
N PRO A 84 0.42 1.99 -3.63
CA PRO A 84 -0.34 3.22 -3.71
C PRO A 84 -1.46 3.19 -2.67
N LYS A 85 -1.85 4.36 -2.17
CA LYS A 85 -2.98 4.48 -1.24
C LYS A 85 -4.17 3.71 -1.82
N PRO A 86 -4.82 2.82 -1.05
CA PRO A 86 -6.03 2.14 -1.49
C PRO A 86 -7.04 3.17 -1.99
N ARG A 87 -7.65 2.91 -3.15
CA ARG A 87 -8.65 3.82 -3.72
C ARG A 87 -9.79 4.01 -2.72
N GLU A 88 -10.14 5.26 -2.44
CA GLU A 88 -11.32 5.55 -1.66
C GLU A 88 -12.56 5.07 -2.41
N LYS A 89 -13.40 4.28 -1.74
CA LYS A 89 -14.70 3.88 -2.29
C LYS A 89 -15.56 5.12 -2.48
N SER A 90 -16.30 5.21 -3.58
CA SER A 90 -17.24 6.32 -3.80
C SER A 90 -18.29 6.36 -2.69
N GLU A 91 -18.78 7.56 -2.35
CA GLU A 91 -19.84 7.74 -1.36
C GLU A 91 -21.10 6.93 -1.72
N GLU A 92 -21.43 6.87 -3.01
CA GLU A 92 -22.54 6.05 -3.50
C GLU A 92 -22.30 4.56 -3.22
N LEU A 93 -21.09 4.05 -3.43
CA LEU A 93 -20.78 2.65 -3.15
C LEU A 93 -20.82 2.36 -1.64
N LYS A 94 -20.33 3.28 -0.81
CA LYS A 94 -20.43 3.16 0.66
C LYS A 94 -21.89 3.09 1.11
N ALA A 95 -22.74 3.98 0.57
CA ALA A 95 -24.17 3.99 0.88
C ALA A 95 -24.87 2.69 0.44
N ARG A 96 -24.55 2.18 -0.75
CA ARG A 96 -25.10 0.91 -1.24
C ARG A 96 -24.65 -0.29 -0.39
N LEU A 97 -23.38 -0.34 0.00
CA LEU A 97 -22.87 -1.40 0.87
C LEU A 97 -23.54 -1.39 2.24
N LYS A 98 -23.68 -0.21 2.85
CA LYS A 98 -24.40 -0.05 4.13
C LYS A 98 -25.86 -0.54 4.02
N LYS A 99 -26.55 -0.18 2.94
CA LYS A 99 -27.93 -0.64 2.71
C LYS A 99 -28.02 -2.16 2.59
N LEU A 100 -27.04 -2.81 1.95
CA LEU A 100 -27.00 -4.27 1.84
C LEU A 100 -26.74 -4.93 3.19
N GLU A 101 -25.86 -4.33 4.00
CA GLU A 101 -25.59 -4.77 5.37
C GLU A 101 -26.85 -4.67 6.25
N ASP A 102 -27.53 -3.52 6.25
CA ASP A 102 -28.79 -3.31 6.98
C ASP A 102 -29.88 -4.34 6.57
N LEU A 103 -29.94 -4.69 5.29
CA LEU A 103 -30.88 -5.70 4.79
C LEU A 103 -30.52 -7.11 5.26
N ALA A 104 -29.23 -7.45 5.30
CA ALA A 104 -28.76 -8.73 5.81
C ALA A 104 -29.06 -8.86 7.31
N GLU A 105 -28.81 -7.81 8.09
CA GLU A 105 -29.12 -7.77 9.53
C GLU A 105 -30.62 -7.96 9.79
N ARG A 106 -31.48 -7.23 9.06
CA ARG A 106 -32.94 -7.39 9.18
C ARG A 106 -33.39 -8.79 8.81
N LYS A 107 -32.80 -9.41 7.79
CA LYS A 107 -33.12 -10.78 7.40
C LYS A 107 -32.72 -11.77 8.49
N ALA A 108 -31.53 -11.62 9.06
CA ALA A 108 -31.05 -12.45 10.16
C ALA A 108 -31.94 -12.30 11.42
N TYR A 109 -32.38 -11.07 11.73
CA TYR A 109 -33.31 -10.83 12.83
C TYR A 109 -34.67 -11.50 12.58
N LYS A 110 -35.22 -11.39 11.36
CA LYS A 110 -36.49 -12.06 11.00
C LYS A 110 -36.37 -13.58 11.13
N GLU A 111 -35.23 -14.15 10.78
CA GLU A 111 -34.97 -15.58 10.96
C GLU A 111 -34.91 -15.98 12.44
N LEU A 112 -34.28 -15.15 13.28
CA LEU A 112 -34.21 -15.37 14.73
C LEU A 112 -35.58 -15.38 15.41
N VAL A 113 -36.49 -14.48 15.00
CA VAL A 113 -37.81 -14.30 15.63
C VAL A 113 -38.90 -15.11 14.94
N LYS A 114 -38.56 -15.88 13.89
CA LYS A 114 -39.51 -16.61 13.05
C LYS A 114 -40.49 -17.51 13.81
N ASP A 115 -40.06 -18.12 14.91
CA ASP A 115 -40.86 -19.08 15.70
C ASP A 115 -41.80 -18.41 16.70
N ILE A 116 -41.62 -17.11 16.97
CA ILE A 116 -42.37 -16.34 17.97
C ILE A 116 -43.18 -15.22 17.30
N ALA A 117 -42.70 -14.70 16.16
CA ALA A 117 -43.39 -13.66 15.41
C ALA A 117 -44.69 -14.19 14.76
N PRO A 118 -45.77 -13.38 14.74
CA PRO A 118 -46.94 -13.70 13.95
C PRO A 118 -46.57 -13.82 12.46
N LYS A 119 -47.17 -14.80 11.77
CA LYS A 119 -46.91 -15.03 10.33
C LYS A 119 -47.28 -13.76 9.55
N GLU A 120 -46.30 -13.15 8.88
CA GLU A 120 -46.57 -12.07 7.93
C GLU A 120 -47.39 -12.65 6.76
N ASP A 121 -48.57 -12.07 6.48
CA ASP A 121 -49.33 -12.37 5.26
C ASP A 121 -48.50 -11.94 4.06
N VAL A 122 -47.88 -12.91 3.41
CA VAL A 122 -47.15 -12.69 2.16
C VAL A 122 -48.22 -12.38 1.11
N GLN A 123 -48.38 -11.11 0.74
CA GLN A 123 -49.14 -10.75 -0.45
C GLN A 123 -48.48 -11.43 -1.65
N GLU A 124 -49.07 -12.51 -2.14
CA GLU A 124 -48.63 -13.17 -3.36
C GLU A 124 -48.70 -12.14 -4.50
N PRO A 125 -47.58 -11.82 -5.18
CA PRO A 125 -47.54 -10.76 -6.19
C PRO A 125 -48.40 -11.06 -7.44
N PHE A 126 -48.82 -12.32 -7.57
CA PHE A 126 -49.66 -12.80 -8.64
C PHE A 126 -50.88 -13.47 -8.02
N SER A 127 -52.03 -13.25 -8.64
CA SER A 127 -53.25 -14.01 -8.34
C SER A 127 -52.94 -15.49 -8.41
N SER A 128 -53.41 -16.26 -7.44
CA SER A 128 -53.26 -17.71 -7.48
C SER A 128 -53.92 -18.25 -8.76
N TYR A 129 -53.44 -19.36 -9.32
CA TYR A 129 -54.10 -20.03 -10.45
C TYR A 129 -55.59 -20.30 -10.17
N LYS A 130 -55.94 -20.48 -8.88
CA LYS A 130 -57.31 -20.61 -8.40
C LYS A 130 -58.13 -19.32 -8.58
N ASP A 131 -57.52 -18.16 -8.32
CA ASP A 131 -58.14 -16.84 -8.52
C ASP A 131 -58.29 -16.50 -10.01
N GLN A 132 -57.35 -16.98 -10.85
CA GLN A 132 -57.41 -16.79 -12.30
C GLN A 132 -58.55 -17.58 -12.96
N LEU A 133 -59.00 -18.68 -12.34
CA LEU A 133 -60.09 -19.52 -12.85
C LEU A 133 -61.50 -19.02 -12.46
N GLY A 134 -61.61 -17.92 -11.70
CA GLY A 134 -62.90 -17.29 -11.39
C GLY A 134 -63.78 -18.04 -10.38
N PHE A 135 -63.21 -18.98 -9.62
CA PHE A 135 -63.87 -19.55 -8.46
C PHE A 135 -63.51 -18.68 -7.25
N GLY A 136 -64.34 -17.67 -6.99
CA GLY A 136 -64.20 -16.77 -5.83
C GLY A 136 -64.15 -17.49 -4.50
#